data_AF-A0A0G1LC12-F1
#
_entry.id   AF-A0A0G1LC12-F1
#
_cell.length_a   1.000
_cell.length_b   1.000
_cell.length_c   1.000
_cell.angle_alpha   90.00
_cell.angle_beta   90.00
_cell.angle_gamma   90.00
#
_symmetry.space_group_name_H-M   'P 1'
#
loop_
_entity.id
_entity.type
_entity.pdbx_description
1 polymer ?
#
loop_
_entity_poly.entity_id
_entity_poly.type
_entity_poly.pdbx_seq_one_letter_code
_entity_poly.pdbx_strand_id
1 'polypeptide(L)' 'MTRMIKKGLIRAAKVGKQYRILGKEILRMLSPELEDKVGKIYNKGRRWIHSDDPVHEATAKT' A
#
# COMPACT_ATOMS: atom_id res chain seq x y z
N MET A 1 -10.00 -17.28 5.72
CA MET A 1 -9.09 -16.38 4.98
C MET A 1 -8.60 -16.94 3.65
N THR A 2 -8.06 -18.17 3.61
CA THR A 2 -7.42 -18.73 2.40
C THR A 2 -8.32 -18.73 1.16
N ARG A 3 -9.64 -18.94 1.32
CA ARG A 3 -10.60 -18.89 0.20
C ARG A 3 -10.70 -17.50 -0.43
N MET A 4 -10.67 -16.43 0.35
CA MET A 4 -10.72 -15.05 -0.17
C MET A 4 -9.45 -14.68 -0.93
N ILE A 5 -8.30 -15.16 -0.45
CA ILE A 5 -7.01 -14.99 -1.14
C ILE A 5 -7.01 -15.79 -2.46
N LYS A 6 -7.43 -17.07 -2.41
CA LYS A 6 -7.49 -17.94 -3.59
C LYS A 6 -8.49 -17.47 -4.65
N LYS A 7 -9.58 -16.83 -4.23
CA LYS A 7 -10.60 -16.25 -5.14
C LYS A 7 -10.25 -14.84 -5.62
N GLY A 8 -9.11 -14.28 -5.21
CA GLY A 8 -8.68 -12.95 -5.64
C GLY A 8 -9.44 -11.79 -5.01
N LEU A 9 -10.25 -12.04 -3.98
CA LEU A 9 -11.02 -11.00 -3.28
C LEU A 9 -10.11 -10.12 -2.42
N ILE A 10 -9.02 -10.68 -1.90
CA ILE A 10 -8.03 -9.97 -1.07
C ILE A 10 -6.64 -10.40 -1.52
N ARG A 11 -5.79 -9.44 -1.86
CA ARG A 11 -4.38 -9.72 -2.14
C ARG A 11 -3.58 -9.77 -0.83
N ALA A 12 -2.75 -10.81 -0.72
CA ALA A 12 -1.88 -11.00 0.43
C ALA A 12 -0.55 -11.61 -0.02
N ALA A 13 0.52 -11.29 0.71
CA ALA A 13 1.80 -11.95 0.56
C ALA A 13 1.92 -13.09 1.57
N LYS A 14 2.40 -14.26 1.14
CA LYS A 14 2.71 -15.36 2.07
C LYS A 14 4.10 -15.12 2.64
N VAL A 15 4.18 -14.85 3.95
CA VAL A 15 5.44 -14.65 4.67
C VAL A 15 5.56 -15.77 5.71
N GLY A 16 6.44 -16.72 5.42
CA GLY A 16 6.55 -17.96 6.19
C GLY A 16 5.23 -18.75 6.18
N LYS A 17 4.65 -18.97 7.36
CA LYS A 17 3.39 -19.70 7.56
C LYS A 17 2.14 -18.80 7.60
N GLN A 18 2.31 -17.48 7.49
CA GLN A 18 1.22 -16.51 7.61
C GLN A 18 0.97 -15.76 6.30
N TYR A 19 -0.27 -15.33 6.11
CA TYR A 19 -0.64 -14.44 5.02
C TYR A 19 -0.69 -13.01 5.56
N ARG A 20 0.16 -12.13 5.04
CA ARG A 20 0.14 -10.69 5.31
C ARG A 20 -0.72 -10.00 4.27
N ILE A 21 -1.85 -9.46 4.71
CA ILE A 21 -2.78 -8.72 3.85
C ILE A 21 -2.16 -7.37 3.51
N LEU A 22 -2.29 -6.93 2.25
CA LEU A 22 -1.83 -5.60 1.86
C LEU A 22 -2.77 -4.54 2.45
N GLY A 23 -2.21 -3.47 3.03
CA GLY A 23 -3.00 -2.43 3.70
C GLY A 23 -4.08 -1.81 2.80
N LYS A 24 -3.80 -1.62 1.50
CA LYS A 24 -4.78 -1.13 0.52
C LYS A 24 -6.00 -2.04 0.35
N GLU A 25 -5.80 -3.35 0.48
CA GLU A 25 -6.88 -4.33 0.30
C GLU A 25 -7.85 -4.30 1.50
N ILE A 26 -7.34 -3.98 2.70
CA ILE A 26 -8.18 -3.77 3.89
C ILE A 26 -9.09 -2.56 3.67
N LEU A 27 -8.53 -1.46 3.15
CA LEU A 27 -9.29 -0.26 2.84
C LEU A 27 -10.36 -0.51 1.78
N ARG A 28 -10.00 -1.24 0.71
CA ARG A 28 -10.92 -1.62 -0.36
C ARG A 28 -12.11 -2.43 0.11
N MET A 29 -11.91 -3.31 1.11
CA MET A 29 -12.98 -4.11 1.70
C MET A 29 -13.99 -3.26 2.48
N LEU A 30 -13.56 -2.15 3.08
CA LEU A 30 -14.43 -1.25 3.81
C LEU A 30 -15.20 -0.33 2.87
N SER A 31 -14.49 0.30 1.93
CA SER A 31 -15.09 1.06 0.83
C SER A 31 -14.05 1.30 -0.26
N PRO A 32 -14.39 1.05 -1.54
CA PRO A 32 -13.52 1.39 -2.68
C PRO A 32 -13.12 2.87 -2.69
N GLU A 33 -14.02 3.76 -2.26
CA GLU A 33 -13.77 5.21 -2.25
C GLU A 33 -12.70 5.60 -1.22
N LEU A 34 -12.59 4.85 -0.11
CA LEU A 34 -11.58 5.08 0.92
C LEU A 34 -10.19 4.69 0.42
N GLU A 35 -10.06 3.64 -0.38
CA GLU A 35 -8.78 3.24 -0.98
C GLU A 35 -8.20 4.40 -1.82
N ASP A 36 -9.01 4.99 -2.69
CA ASP A 36 -8.60 6.10 -3.56
C ASP A 36 -8.19 7.35 -2.77
N LYS A 37 -8.96 7.68 -1.73
CA LYS A 37 -8.70 8.86 -0.90
C LYS A 37 -7.44 8.68 -0.05
N VAL A 38 -7.29 7.52 0.60
CA VAL A 38 -6.13 7.22 1.45
C VAL A 38 -4.88 7.06 0.58
N GLY A 39 -4.97 6.50 -0.61
CA GLY A 39 -3.85 6.43 -1.55
C GLY A 39 -3.28 7.80 -1.88
N LYS A 40 -4.14 8.80 -2.13
CA LYS A 40 -3.72 10.20 -2.38
C LYS A 40 -3.10 10.84 -1.14
N ILE A 41 -3.72 10.68 0.02
CA ILE A 41 -3.26 11.27 1.29
C ILE A 41 -1.92 10.65 1.71
N TYR A 42 -1.81 9.33 1.68
CA TYR A 42 -0.59 8.60 2.03
C TYR A 42 0.56 8.97 1.08
N ASN A 43 0.30 9.04 -0.24
CA ASN A 43 1.33 9.48 -1.18
C ASN A 43 1.76 10.93 -0.95
N LYS A 44 0.84 11.83 -0.59
CA LYS A 44 1.17 13.22 -0.26
C LYS A 44 2.02 13.31 1.00
N GLY A 45 1.63 12.61 2.07
CA GLY A 45 2.41 12.54 3.31
C GLY A 45 3.76 11.87 3.11
N ARG A 46 3.82 10.77 2.34
CA ARG A 46 5.06 10.09 1.97
C ARG A 46 6.01 11.06 1.26
N ARG A 47 5.54 11.78 0.23
CA ARG A 47 6.37 12.77 -0.47
C ARG A 47 6.89 13.82 0.49
N TRP A 48 6.04 14.36 1.36
CA TRP A 48 6.45 15.37 2.33
C TRP A 48 7.56 14.87 3.27
N ILE A 49 7.44 13.63 3.77
CA ILE A 49 8.45 13.02 4.65
C ILE A 49 9.76 12.73 3.91
N HIS A 50 9.68 12.30 2.64
CA HIS A 50 10.87 11.93 1.87
C HIS A 50 11.48 13.13 1.09
N SER A 51 10.89 14.33 1.19
CA SER A 51 11.46 15.55 0.59
C SER A 51 12.83 15.90 1.18
N ASP A 52 13.09 15.45 2.41
CA ASP A 52 14.33 15.72 3.15
C ASP A 52 15.33 14.54 3.09
N ASP A 53 14.99 13.46 2.37
CA ASP A 53 15.84 12.26 2.26
C ASP A 53 16.92 12.41 1.16
N PRO A 54 18.20 12.11 1.44
CA PRO A 54 19.30 12.26 0.48
C PRO A 54 19.18 11.38 -0.78
N VAL A 55 18.30 10.36 -0.76
CA VAL A 55 18.03 9.46 -1.90
C VAL A 55 17.22 10.16 -3.00
N HIS A 56 16.35 11.10 -2.64
CA HIS A 56 15.56 11.84 -3.63
C HIS A 56 16.40 12.82 -4.43
N GLU A 57 17.40 13.45 -3.82
CA GLU A 57 18.30 14.36 -4.53
C GLU A 57 19.18 13.62 -5.56
N ALA A 58 19.58 12.39 -5.28
CA ALA A 58 20.31 11.53 -6.22
C ALA A 58 19.45 11.11 -7.43
N THR A 59 18.14 10.90 -7.22
CA THR A 59 17.21 10.51 -8.30
C THR A 59 16.78 11.70 -9.16
N ALA A 60 16.79 12.93 -8.61
CA ALA A 60 16.44 14.15 -9.32
C ALA A 60 17.60 14.74 -10.17
N LYS A 61 18.84 14.29 -9.95
CA LYS A 61 20.06 14.74 -10.66
C LYS A 61 20.50 13.83 -11.81
N THR A 62 19.73 12.79 -12.15
CA THR A 62 19.99 11.92 -13.32
C THR A 62 18.95 12.19 -14.40
#